data_AF-A0A7C3K434-F1
#
_entry.id   AF-A0A7C3K434-F1
#
_cell.length_a   1.000
_cell.length_b   1.000
_cell.length_c   1.000
_cell.angle_alpha   90.00
_cell.angle_beta   90.00
_cell.angle_gamma   90.00
#
_symmetry.space_group_name_H-M   'P 1'
#
loop_
_entity.id
_entity.type
_entity.pdbx_description
1 polymer ?
#
loop_
_entity_poly.entity_id
_entity_poly.type
_entity_poly.pdbx_seq_one_letter_code
_entity_poly.pdbx_strand_id
1 'polypeptide(L)'
;MYAVEKLDYPNRRAYVKKTEGDYYTDAIDYTDVSVLEEFESRPEVAVVSEHGEVKVATRIVGYKKIKFYTLENLGYGKIELPDLQFHTTSYWITFKRGLVERLPFSRLEVIDGVLGLGHALHSIASLHLMCDPRDLNRCVGDRGAKWFLRLSRDSKGIYSSYDSPEEISEEKMGLFEPTLFLYDNYPGGMGFSPQLFDDTRMLLEKTQRLISRCECRYGCPSCVGPIKEVGEKSKEVALALLKEILK
;
A
#
# COMPACT_ATOMS: atom_id res chain seq x y z
N MET A 1 -3.97 -20.75 -26.60
CA MET A 1 -3.81 -20.58 -25.14
C MET A 1 -2.90 -21.69 -24.62
N TYR A 2 -2.16 -21.42 -23.54
CA TYR A 2 -1.27 -22.40 -22.92
C TYR A 2 -1.60 -22.49 -21.44
N ALA A 3 -1.66 -23.71 -20.90
CA ALA A 3 -1.79 -23.96 -19.48
C ALA A 3 -0.45 -24.43 -18.92
N VAL A 4 -0.03 -23.90 -17.77
CA VAL A 4 1.19 -24.34 -17.08
C VAL A 4 0.89 -25.67 -16.38
N GLU A 5 1.59 -26.74 -16.77
CA GLU A 5 1.48 -28.05 -16.10
C GLU A 5 2.45 -28.16 -14.93
N LYS A 6 3.66 -27.58 -15.09
CA LYS A 6 4.70 -27.62 -14.06
C LYS A 6 5.55 -26.35 -14.11
N LEU A 7 5.75 -25.74 -12.96
CA LEU A 7 6.70 -24.65 -12.77
C LEU A 7 7.94 -25.16 -12.03
N ASP A 8 9.09 -25.14 -12.70
CA ASP A 8 10.39 -25.39 -12.10
C ASP A 8 11.01 -24.03 -11.74
N TYR A 9 10.75 -23.62 -10.49
CA TYR A 9 11.12 -22.31 -9.98
C TYR A 9 12.65 -22.09 -9.89
N PRO A 10 13.46 -23.01 -9.34
CA PRO A 10 14.92 -22.84 -9.28
C PRO A 10 15.57 -22.67 -10.65
N ASN A 11 15.11 -23.43 -11.67
CA ASN A 11 15.67 -23.35 -13.02
C ASN A 11 15.00 -22.28 -13.90
N ARG A 12 14.02 -21.54 -13.36
CA ARG A 12 13.24 -20.52 -14.09
C ARG A 12 12.60 -21.07 -15.37
N ARG A 13 12.02 -22.28 -15.31
CA ARG A 13 11.38 -22.95 -16.45
C ARG A 13 9.91 -23.26 -16.18
N ALA A 14 9.04 -22.84 -17.09
CA ALA A 14 7.63 -23.19 -17.07
C ALA A 14 7.34 -24.19 -18.19
N TYR A 15 6.87 -25.39 -17.84
CA TYR A 15 6.42 -26.39 -18.78
C TYR A 15 4.93 -26.17 -19.04
N VAL A 16 4.61 -25.91 -20.31
CA VAL A 16 3.26 -25.53 -20.73
C VAL A 16 2.71 -26.49 -21.77
N LYS A 17 1.41 -26.72 -21.72
CA LYS A 17 0.67 -27.48 -22.72
C LYS A 17 -0.31 -26.57 -23.45
N LYS A 18 -0.42 -26.75 -24.77
CA LYS A 18 -1.42 -26.04 -25.57
C LYS A 18 -2.80 -26.54 -25.15
N THR A 19 -3.67 -25.61 -24.76
CA THR A 19 -5.03 -25.90 -24.31
C THR A 19 -5.99 -24.95 -24.99
N GLU A 20 -7.18 -25.45 -25.31
CA GLU A 20 -8.32 -24.64 -25.68
C GLU A 20 -9.17 -24.46 -24.42
N GLY A 21 -9.26 -23.23 -23.94
CA GLY A 21 -9.98 -22.87 -22.73
C GLY A 21 -10.65 -21.52 -22.91
N ASP A 22 -11.78 -21.34 -22.23
CA ASP A 22 -12.61 -20.14 -22.28
C ASP A 22 -12.35 -19.19 -21.10
N TYR A 23 -11.24 -19.37 -20.37
CA TYR A 23 -10.86 -18.55 -19.22
C TYR A 23 -9.37 -18.21 -19.19
N TYR A 24 -9.03 -17.12 -18.51
CA TYR A 24 -7.66 -16.77 -18.15
C TYR A 24 -7.49 -16.73 -16.63
N THR A 25 -6.25 -16.75 -16.17
CA THR A 25 -5.90 -16.75 -14.75
C THR A 25 -5.26 -15.43 -14.36
N ASP A 26 -5.66 -14.88 -13.22
CA ASP A 26 -5.05 -13.69 -12.63
C ASP A 26 -4.59 -14.00 -11.21
N ALA A 27 -3.39 -13.60 -10.85
CA ALA A 27 -2.78 -13.96 -9.56
C ALA A 27 -3.37 -13.11 -8.42
N ILE A 28 -3.39 -13.68 -7.23
CA ILE A 28 -3.72 -12.98 -5.99
C ILE A 28 -2.46 -12.95 -5.15
N ASP A 29 -1.85 -11.78 -5.08
CA ASP A 29 -0.62 -11.48 -4.36
C ASP A 29 -0.86 -10.44 -3.27
N TYR A 30 -0.04 -10.54 -2.23
CA TYR A 30 -0.04 -9.61 -1.10
C TYR A 30 1.39 -9.19 -0.79
N THR A 31 1.59 -7.89 -0.58
CA THR A 31 2.89 -7.34 -0.22
C THR A 31 2.82 -6.78 1.20
N ASP A 32 3.65 -7.36 2.06
CA ASP A 32 3.81 -6.96 3.46
C ASP A 32 5.17 -6.27 3.64
N VAL A 33 5.21 -5.21 4.46
CA VAL A 33 6.42 -4.44 4.75
C VAL A 33 6.71 -4.49 6.25
N SER A 34 7.87 -4.97 6.64
CA SER A 34 8.28 -5.06 8.05
C SER A 34 9.51 -4.20 8.31
N VAL A 35 9.48 -3.37 9.35
CA VAL A 35 10.66 -2.59 9.77
C VAL A 35 11.71 -3.52 10.38
N LEU A 36 12.94 -3.41 9.91
CA LEU A 36 14.09 -4.14 10.43
C LEU A 36 14.92 -3.27 11.37
N GLU A 37 15.32 -2.09 10.88
CA GLU A 37 16.17 -1.15 11.60
C GLU A 37 15.70 0.28 11.34
N GLU A 38 15.91 1.14 12.33
CA GLU A 38 15.55 2.56 12.29
C GLU A 38 16.81 3.38 12.34
N PHE A 39 16.96 4.32 11.41
CA PHE A 39 18.13 5.19 11.36
C PHE A 39 17.86 6.51 12.06
N GLU A 40 16.80 7.21 11.67
CA GLU A 40 16.38 8.46 12.30
C GLU A 40 14.87 8.51 12.52
N SER A 41 14.47 9.20 13.59
CA SER A 41 13.08 9.40 13.99
C SER A 41 12.87 10.86 14.38
N ARG A 42 11.81 11.46 13.83
CA ARG A 42 11.38 12.84 14.10
C ARG A 42 9.96 12.81 14.68
N PRO A 43 9.82 12.71 16.01
CA PRO A 43 8.51 12.69 16.65
C PRO A 43 7.92 14.10 16.70
N GLU A 44 6.77 14.28 16.07
CA GLU A 44 5.95 15.49 16.15
C GLU A 44 4.68 15.24 16.99
N VAL A 45 3.89 16.28 17.24
CA VAL A 45 2.69 16.16 18.10
C VAL A 45 1.62 15.27 17.47
N ALA A 46 1.47 15.34 16.15
CA ALA A 46 0.42 14.62 15.41
C ALA A 46 0.93 13.33 14.75
N VAL A 47 2.18 13.30 14.32
CA VAL A 47 2.79 12.20 13.55
C VAL A 47 4.20 11.90 14.04
N VAL A 48 4.71 10.72 13.73
CA VAL A 48 6.12 10.38 13.84
C VAL A 48 6.61 10.06 12.43
N SER A 49 7.58 10.84 11.95
CA SER A 49 8.24 10.57 10.67
C SER A 49 9.55 9.87 10.94
N GLU A 50 9.85 8.81 10.19
CA GLU A 50 10.99 7.93 10.46
C GLU A 50 11.54 7.39 9.15
N HIS A 51 12.80 6.99 9.14
CA HIS A 51 13.36 6.26 8.02
C HIS A 51 14.34 5.18 8.49
N GLY A 52 14.49 4.14 7.69
CA GLY A 52 15.32 2.99 8.03
C GLY A 52 15.25 1.86 7.01
N GLU A 53 15.72 0.69 7.42
CA GLU A 53 15.69 -0.53 6.62
C GLU A 53 14.40 -1.30 6.85
N VAL A 54 13.78 -1.74 5.76
CA VAL A 54 12.57 -2.56 5.76
C VAL A 54 12.75 -3.81 4.93
N LYS A 55 12.08 -4.87 5.34
CA LYS A 55 11.89 -6.09 4.56
C LYS A 55 10.55 -6.02 3.84
N VAL A 56 10.58 -6.12 2.52
CA VAL A 56 9.38 -6.24 1.69
C VAL A 56 9.23 -7.71 1.32
N ALA A 57 8.09 -8.31 1.65
CA ALA A 57 7.76 -9.70 1.33
C ALA A 57 6.48 -9.75 0.50
N THR A 58 6.56 -10.31 -0.70
CA THR A 58 5.40 -10.54 -1.58
C THR A 58 5.07 -12.01 -1.63
N ARG A 59 3.85 -12.35 -1.22
CA ARG A 59 3.34 -13.72 -1.17
C ARG A 59 2.26 -13.92 -2.21
N ILE A 60 2.41 -14.95 -3.04
CA ILE A 60 1.43 -15.36 -4.05
C ILE A 60 0.59 -16.47 -3.45
N VAL A 61 -0.66 -16.16 -3.07
CA VAL A 61 -1.53 -17.09 -2.32
C VAL A 61 -2.36 -17.97 -3.26
N GLY A 62 -2.68 -17.45 -4.44
CA GLY A 62 -3.52 -18.16 -5.39
C GLY A 62 -3.76 -17.40 -6.68
N TYR A 63 -4.77 -17.83 -7.41
CA TYR A 63 -5.22 -17.19 -8.64
C TYR A 63 -6.74 -17.29 -8.77
N LYS A 64 -7.35 -16.31 -9.44
CA LYS A 64 -8.74 -16.33 -9.89
C LYS A 64 -8.80 -16.81 -11.35
N LYS A 65 -9.79 -17.65 -11.68
CA LYS A 65 -10.12 -18.04 -13.06
C LYS A 65 -11.24 -17.14 -13.56
N ILE A 66 -10.98 -16.39 -14.63
CA ILE A 66 -11.92 -15.41 -15.17
C ILE A 66 -12.30 -15.83 -16.58
N LYS A 67 -13.59 -15.96 -16.84
CA LYS A 67 -14.09 -16.31 -18.17
C LYS A 67 -13.83 -15.18 -19.17
N PHE A 68 -13.46 -15.55 -20.40
CA PHE A 68 -13.32 -14.59 -21.48
C PHE A 68 -14.65 -13.94 -21.82
N TYR A 69 -14.57 -12.66 -22.22
CA TYR A 69 -15.70 -11.80 -22.61
C TYR A 69 -16.67 -11.45 -21.49
N THR A 70 -17.17 -12.43 -20.71
CA THR A 70 -18.13 -12.18 -19.62
C THR A 70 -17.48 -11.64 -18.35
N LEU A 71 -16.16 -11.84 -18.18
CA LEU A 71 -15.41 -11.48 -16.96
C LEU A 71 -15.99 -12.10 -15.68
N GLU A 72 -16.73 -13.18 -15.81
CA GLU A 72 -17.29 -13.91 -14.68
C GLU A 72 -16.20 -14.71 -13.98
N ASN A 73 -16.22 -14.68 -12.65
CA ASN A 73 -15.33 -15.49 -11.84
C ASN A 73 -15.80 -16.95 -11.85
N LEU A 74 -15.00 -17.83 -12.43
CA LEU A 74 -15.25 -19.28 -12.52
C LEU A 74 -14.73 -20.05 -11.30
N GLY A 75 -13.92 -19.41 -10.46
CA GLY A 75 -13.40 -20.01 -9.23
C GLY A 75 -11.96 -19.63 -8.94
N TYR A 76 -11.46 -20.16 -7.83
CA TYR A 76 -10.12 -19.89 -7.32
C TYR A 76 -9.26 -21.14 -7.32
N GLY A 77 -7.95 -20.96 -7.48
CA GLY A 77 -6.95 -22.01 -7.25
C GLY A 77 -5.89 -21.53 -6.27
N LYS A 78 -5.40 -22.44 -5.43
CA LYS A 78 -4.27 -22.16 -4.52
C LYS A 78 -2.95 -22.35 -5.27
N ILE A 79 -1.96 -21.54 -4.91
CA ILE A 79 -0.59 -21.63 -5.41
C ILE A 79 0.33 -21.68 -4.19
N GLU A 80 1.28 -22.61 -4.22
CA GLU A 80 2.35 -22.69 -3.23
C GLU A 80 3.65 -22.31 -3.92
N LEU A 81 4.05 -21.05 -3.76
CA LEU A 81 5.33 -20.52 -4.21
C LEU A 81 6.09 -19.98 -3.01
N PRO A 82 7.43 -19.99 -3.04
CA PRO A 82 8.22 -19.32 -2.02
C PRO A 82 7.96 -17.83 -2.05
N ASP A 83 7.95 -17.20 -0.87
CA ASP A 83 7.77 -15.76 -0.74
C ASP A 83 8.93 -15.00 -1.38
N LEU A 84 8.60 -14.00 -2.18
CA LEU A 84 9.57 -13.09 -2.78
C LEU A 84 9.90 -12.01 -1.78
N GLN A 85 11.08 -12.07 -1.16
CA GLN A 85 11.51 -11.08 -0.18
C GLN A 85 12.80 -10.37 -0.60
N PHE A 86 12.86 -9.08 -0.32
CA PHE A 86 14.08 -8.28 -0.45
C PHE A 86 14.12 -7.22 0.65
N HIS A 87 15.34 -6.77 0.96
CA HIS A 87 15.56 -5.69 1.92
C HIS A 87 15.78 -4.40 1.15
N THR A 88 15.22 -3.31 1.66
CA THR A 88 15.30 -1.99 1.04
C THR A 88 15.19 -0.90 2.09
N THR A 89 15.46 0.34 1.70
CA THR A 89 15.25 1.49 2.57
C THR A 89 13.85 2.06 2.39
N SER A 90 13.27 2.54 3.48
CA SER A 90 11.95 3.16 3.49
C SER A 90 11.90 4.39 4.38
N TYR A 91 11.05 5.32 3.98
CA TYR A 91 10.55 6.42 4.77
C TYR A 91 9.10 6.13 5.16
N TRP A 92 8.74 6.30 6.43
CA TRP A 92 7.36 6.11 6.87
C TRP A 92 6.88 7.18 7.83
N ILE A 93 5.56 7.38 7.81
CA ILE A 93 4.84 8.32 8.67
C ILE A 93 3.80 7.56 9.48
N THR A 94 3.98 7.55 10.79
CA THR A 94 3.04 6.96 11.74
C THR A 94 2.10 8.04 12.28
N PHE A 95 0.79 7.85 12.13
CA PHE A 95 -0.23 8.78 12.60
C PHE A 95 -0.61 8.42 14.04
N LYS A 96 -0.25 9.28 14.99
CA LYS A 96 -0.46 9.01 16.42
C LYS A 96 -1.94 8.85 16.75
N ARG A 97 -2.25 8.01 17.73
CA ARG A 97 -3.63 7.79 18.20
C ARG A 97 -4.35 9.09 18.57
N GLY A 98 -3.65 10.03 19.22
CA GLY A 98 -4.22 11.32 19.59
C GLY A 98 -4.65 12.20 18.41
N LEU A 99 -4.08 11.99 17.22
CA LEU A 99 -4.57 12.65 15.99
C LEU A 99 -5.85 11.99 15.49
N VAL A 100 -5.85 10.65 15.43
CA VAL A 100 -6.98 9.85 14.93
C VAL A 100 -8.24 10.10 15.76
N GLU A 101 -8.11 10.20 17.08
CA GLU A 101 -9.24 10.43 18.01
C GLU A 101 -9.80 11.86 17.95
N ARG A 102 -9.02 12.85 17.47
CA ARG A 102 -9.50 14.24 17.33
C ARG A 102 -10.38 14.44 16.10
N LEU A 103 -10.31 13.55 15.12
CA LEU A 103 -11.03 13.69 13.86
C LEU A 103 -12.45 13.12 13.98
N PRO A 104 -13.46 13.77 13.37
CA PRO A 104 -14.85 13.33 13.42
C PRO A 104 -15.15 12.21 12.41
N PHE A 105 -14.24 11.25 12.23
CA PHE A 105 -14.36 10.17 11.26
C PHE A 105 -14.22 8.80 11.94
N SER A 106 -14.85 7.79 11.35
CA SER A 106 -14.64 6.40 11.77
C SER A 106 -13.21 5.95 11.46
N ARG A 107 -12.72 4.92 12.16
CA ARG A 107 -11.37 4.40 11.95
C ARG A 107 -11.14 3.88 10.52
N LEU A 108 -12.15 3.24 9.94
CA LEU A 108 -12.10 2.78 8.55
C LEU A 108 -11.96 3.95 7.58
N GLU A 109 -12.74 5.02 7.79
CA GLU A 109 -12.62 6.25 6.99
C GLU A 109 -11.25 6.92 7.16
N VAL A 110 -10.64 6.85 8.34
CA VAL A 110 -9.27 7.33 8.57
C VAL A 110 -8.26 6.52 7.77
N ILE A 111 -8.36 5.19 7.76
CA ILE A 111 -7.46 4.34 6.96
C ILE A 111 -7.64 4.60 5.47
N ASP A 112 -8.89 4.69 5.01
CA ASP A 112 -9.25 5.13 3.65
C ASP A 112 -8.61 6.50 3.30
N GLY A 113 -8.63 7.44 4.24
CA GLY A 113 -7.95 8.73 4.12
C GLY A 113 -6.43 8.62 4.05
N VAL A 114 -5.81 7.76 4.86
CA VAL A 114 -4.35 7.51 4.84
C VAL A 114 -3.93 6.84 3.53
N LEU A 115 -4.73 5.92 2.98
CA LEU A 115 -4.50 5.35 1.65
C LEU A 115 -4.55 6.41 0.56
N GLY A 116 -5.56 7.28 0.62
CA GLY A 116 -5.71 8.35 -0.32
C GLY A 116 -4.57 9.36 -0.24
N LEU A 117 -4.16 9.70 0.98
CA LEU A 117 -2.97 10.48 1.23
C LEU A 117 -1.71 9.81 0.67
N GLY A 118 -1.56 8.50 0.86
CA GLY A 118 -0.46 7.71 0.32
C GLY A 118 -0.39 7.73 -1.20
N HIS A 119 -1.53 7.70 -1.89
CA HIS A 119 -1.57 7.83 -3.36
C HIS A 119 -1.07 9.21 -3.83
N ALA A 120 -1.55 10.27 -3.18
CA ALA A 120 -1.16 11.65 -3.49
C ALA A 120 0.33 11.90 -3.16
N LEU A 121 0.76 11.46 -1.98
CA LEU A 121 2.13 11.62 -1.49
C LEU A 121 3.11 10.84 -2.38
N HIS A 122 2.76 9.63 -2.81
CA HIS A 122 3.58 8.84 -3.74
C HIS A 122 3.82 9.61 -5.05
N SER A 123 2.77 10.19 -5.63
CA SER A 123 2.89 10.97 -6.87
C SER A 123 3.77 12.21 -6.69
N ILE A 124 3.64 12.91 -5.55
CA ILE A 124 4.46 14.08 -5.21
C ILE A 124 5.91 13.69 -4.90
N ALA A 125 6.13 12.56 -4.23
CA ALA A 125 7.45 12.04 -3.90
C ALA A 125 8.23 11.69 -5.17
N SER A 126 7.60 11.02 -6.14
CA SER A 126 8.24 10.72 -7.43
C SER A 126 8.64 11.98 -8.20
N LEU A 127 7.77 13.00 -8.19
CA LEU A 127 8.07 14.30 -8.80
C LEU A 127 9.16 15.07 -8.05
N HIS A 128 9.22 14.97 -6.72
CA HIS A 128 10.19 15.66 -5.90
C HIS A 128 11.60 15.05 -6.02
N LEU A 129 11.67 13.72 -6.10
CA LEU A 129 12.91 12.97 -6.28
C LEU A 129 13.35 12.86 -7.75
N MET A 130 12.51 13.30 -8.69
CA MET A 130 12.73 13.17 -10.13
C MET A 130 12.95 11.71 -10.57
N CYS A 131 12.24 10.77 -9.95
CA CYS A 131 12.31 9.33 -10.26
C CYS A 131 11.03 8.85 -10.99
N ASP A 132 11.10 7.64 -11.57
CA ASP A 132 9.90 7.04 -12.13
C ASP A 132 8.93 6.63 -11.00
N PRO A 133 7.61 6.78 -11.17
CA PRO A 133 6.64 6.33 -10.16
C PRO A 133 6.70 4.83 -9.83
N ARG A 134 7.44 4.00 -10.58
CA ARG A 134 7.65 2.58 -10.28
C ARG A 134 8.91 2.32 -9.45
N ASP A 135 9.79 3.31 -9.34
CA ASP A 135 11.00 3.22 -8.53
C ASP A 135 10.69 3.35 -7.03
N LEU A 136 9.58 4.01 -6.72
CA LEU A 136 9.02 4.11 -5.38
C LEU A 136 7.74 3.27 -5.30
N ASN A 137 7.48 2.65 -4.14
CA ASN A 137 6.22 1.99 -3.86
C ASN A 137 5.66 2.46 -2.52
N ARG A 138 4.37 2.18 -2.30
CA ARG A 138 3.66 2.56 -1.07
C ARG A 138 2.98 1.37 -0.40
N CYS A 139 2.92 1.38 0.92
CA CYS A 139 2.16 0.42 1.72
C CYS A 139 1.52 1.14 2.92
N VAL A 140 0.36 0.67 3.38
CA VAL A 140 -0.28 1.14 4.62
C VAL A 140 -0.48 -0.04 5.56
N GLY A 141 -0.01 0.10 6.79
CA GLY A 141 -0.08 -0.95 7.81
C GLY A 141 0.30 -0.43 9.19
N ASP A 142 0.76 -1.32 10.06
CA ASP A 142 1.29 -1.01 11.39
C ASP A 142 2.81 -1.17 11.45
N ARG A 143 3.48 -0.39 12.32
CA ARG A 143 4.91 -0.55 12.64
C ARG A 143 5.27 -1.98 13.03
N GLY A 144 4.40 -2.63 13.80
CA GLY A 144 4.64 -3.97 14.34
C GLY A 144 4.37 -5.12 13.36
N ALA A 145 4.08 -4.85 12.08
CA ALA A 145 3.66 -5.84 11.10
C ALA A 145 2.44 -6.69 11.52
N LYS A 146 1.64 -6.20 12.49
CA LYS A 146 0.49 -6.94 13.05
C LYS A 146 -0.71 -6.91 12.11
N TRP A 147 -0.83 -5.89 11.27
CA TRP A 147 -1.83 -5.83 10.21
C TRP A 147 -1.34 -5.00 9.02
N PHE A 148 -1.83 -5.36 7.85
CA PHE A 148 -1.60 -4.64 6.60
C PHE A 148 -2.90 -4.48 5.85
N LEU A 149 -3.02 -3.39 5.09
CA LEU A 149 -4.04 -3.30 4.08
C LEU A 149 -3.54 -3.97 2.79
N ARG A 150 -4.14 -5.10 2.46
CA ARG A 150 -3.84 -5.84 1.23
C ARG A 150 -4.63 -5.26 0.07
N LEU A 151 -4.06 -4.26 -0.58
CA LEU A 151 -4.62 -3.66 -1.80
C LEU A 151 -4.63 -4.69 -2.93
N SER A 152 -5.81 -5.07 -3.40
CA SER A 152 -5.97 -5.79 -4.66
C SER A 152 -6.35 -4.80 -5.76
N ARG A 153 -5.93 -5.03 -7.00
CA ARG A 153 -6.16 -4.13 -8.15
C ARG A 153 -7.64 -3.78 -8.40
N ASP A 154 -8.59 -4.54 -7.87
CA ASP A 154 -10.03 -4.40 -8.17
C ASP A 154 -10.95 -4.23 -6.94
N SER A 155 -10.44 -4.25 -5.71
CA SER A 155 -11.27 -4.18 -4.49
C SER A 155 -10.62 -3.36 -3.39
N LYS A 156 -11.46 -2.72 -2.55
CA LYS A 156 -11.04 -2.24 -1.23
C LYS A 156 -10.27 -3.36 -0.55
N GLY A 157 -9.02 -3.09 -0.19
CA GLY A 157 -8.12 -4.12 0.31
C GLY A 157 -8.67 -4.83 1.54
N ILE A 158 -8.20 -6.05 1.79
CA ILE A 158 -8.59 -6.83 2.97
C ILE A 158 -7.70 -6.40 4.14
N TYR A 159 -8.31 -6.16 5.31
CA TYR A 159 -7.59 -5.97 6.58
C TYR A 159 -7.20 -7.33 7.13
N SER A 160 -5.92 -7.69 7.06
CA SER A 160 -5.45 -9.00 7.55
C SER A 160 -4.16 -8.89 8.33
N SER A 161 -3.95 -9.86 9.22
CA SER A 161 -2.68 -10.01 9.95
C SER A 161 -1.66 -10.81 9.14
N TYR A 162 -0.39 -10.75 9.57
CA TYR A 162 0.68 -11.56 8.97
C TYR A 162 0.42 -13.06 9.10
N ASP A 163 -0.16 -13.50 10.23
CA ASP A 163 -0.35 -14.93 10.56
C ASP A 163 -1.67 -15.51 10.03
N SER A 164 -2.66 -14.70 9.70
CA SER A 164 -3.94 -15.18 9.16
C SER A 164 -4.51 -14.25 8.08
N PRO A 165 -4.95 -14.81 6.93
CA PRO A 165 -5.72 -14.07 5.92
C PRO A 165 -7.18 -13.79 6.36
N GLU A 166 -7.49 -13.97 7.65
CA GLU A 166 -8.81 -13.68 8.22
C GLU A 166 -8.97 -12.17 8.43
N GLU A 167 -10.16 -11.65 8.11
CA GLU A 167 -10.53 -10.26 8.36
C GLU A 167 -10.39 -9.95 9.85
N ILE A 168 -9.63 -8.91 10.18
CA ILE A 168 -9.52 -8.44 11.55
C ILE A 168 -10.84 -7.77 11.95
N SER A 169 -11.45 -8.23 13.05
CA SER A 169 -12.66 -7.61 13.62
C SER A 169 -12.42 -6.16 14.06
N GLU A 170 -13.42 -5.30 13.90
CA GLU A 170 -13.38 -3.85 14.22
C GLU A 170 -12.86 -3.56 15.65
N GLU A 171 -13.10 -4.46 16.60
CA GLU A 171 -12.66 -4.33 17.99
C GLU A 171 -11.14 -4.39 18.16
N LYS A 172 -10.44 -5.22 17.36
CA LYS A 172 -8.97 -5.29 17.37
C LYS A 172 -8.33 -4.09 16.69
N MET A 173 -9.03 -3.43 15.76
CA MET A 173 -8.58 -2.17 15.15
C MET A 173 -8.45 -1.02 16.16
N GLY A 174 -9.01 -1.17 17.37
CA GLY A 174 -8.96 -0.23 18.49
C GLY A 174 -7.55 0.17 18.94
N LEU A 175 -6.52 -0.64 18.66
CA LEU A 175 -5.18 -0.51 19.23
C LEU A 175 -4.10 0.05 18.29
N PHE A 176 -4.41 0.30 17.01
CA PHE A 176 -3.35 0.55 16.02
C PHE A 176 -3.22 2.02 15.62
N GLU A 177 -1.98 2.42 15.37
CA GLU A 177 -1.59 3.68 14.74
C GLU A 177 -1.34 3.39 13.27
N PRO A 178 -2.12 3.95 12.33
CA PRO A 178 -1.87 3.68 10.91
C PRO A 178 -0.50 4.28 10.53
N THR A 179 0.27 3.53 9.74
CA THR A 179 1.58 3.93 9.25
C THR A 179 1.59 3.84 7.73
N LEU A 180 1.99 4.92 7.08
CA LEU A 180 2.19 5.00 5.64
C LEU A 180 3.67 4.82 5.33
N PHE A 181 4.02 3.78 4.56
CA PHE A 181 5.37 3.49 4.10
C PHE A 181 5.55 3.92 2.65
N LEU A 182 6.66 4.58 2.37
CA LEU A 182 7.21 4.81 1.03
C LEU A 182 8.58 4.13 0.98
N TYR A 183 8.76 3.19 0.07
CA TYR A 183 9.98 2.38 0.02
C TYR A 183 10.49 2.24 -1.40
N ASP A 184 11.80 2.06 -1.50
CA ASP A 184 12.47 1.91 -2.79
C ASP A 184 12.17 0.52 -3.34
N ASN A 185 11.69 0.45 -4.58
CA ASN A 185 11.34 -0.82 -5.25
C ASN A 185 12.58 -1.52 -5.85
N TYR A 186 13.71 -1.45 -5.15
CA TYR A 186 14.97 -2.05 -5.55
C TYR A 186 15.66 -2.72 -4.35
N PRO A 187 16.18 -3.94 -4.51
CA PRO A 187 16.98 -4.58 -3.46
C PRO A 187 18.18 -3.73 -3.05
N GLY A 188 18.36 -3.51 -1.75
CA GLY A 188 19.43 -2.69 -1.17
C GLY A 188 19.10 -1.20 -1.07
N GLY A 189 17.97 -0.75 -1.61
CA GLY A 189 17.60 0.67 -1.64
C GLY A 189 18.39 1.50 -2.66
N MET A 190 17.82 2.63 -3.06
CA MET A 190 18.45 3.61 -3.96
C MET A 190 18.80 4.91 -3.23
N GLY A 191 18.47 5.00 -1.94
CA GLY A 191 18.77 6.16 -1.11
C GLY A 191 17.75 7.28 -1.23
N PHE A 192 16.50 6.98 -1.59
CA PHE A 192 15.45 7.99 -1.60
C PHE A 192 14.91 8.30 -0.20
N SER A 193 14.94 7.32 0.71
CA SER A 193 14.35 7.46 2.05
C SER A 193 14.94 8.61 2.89
N PRO A 194 16.26 8.89 2.92
CA PRO A 194 16.78 9.98 3.75
C PRO A 194 16.33 11.34 3.23
N GLN A 195 16.29 11.52 1.90
CA GLN A 195 15.81 12.78 1.30
C GLN A 195 14.32 12.98 1.54
N LEU A 196 13.50 11.93 1.43
CA LEU A 196 12.06 12.01 1.77
C LEU A 196 11.85 12.37 3.24
N PHE A 197 12.68 11.83 4.13
CA PHE A 197 12.65 12.13 5.55
C PHE A 197 12.98 13.61 5.84
N ASP A 198 14.05 14.13 5.26
CA ASP A 198 14.45 15.53 5.43
C ASP A 198 13.39 16.49 4.90
N ASP A 199 12.84 16.20 3.73
CA ASP A 199 11.87 17.04 3.03
C ASP A 199 10.41 16.77 3.43
N THR A 200 10.17 16.01 4.51
CA THR A 200 8.83 15.61 4.99
C THR A 200 7.81 16.75 4.95
N ARG A 201 8.13 17.90 5.58
CA ARG A 201 7.20 19.03 5.67
C ARG A 201 6.83 19.59 4.30
N MET A 202 7.83 19.77 3.44
CA MET A 202 7.63 20.26 2.08
C MET A 202 6.77 19.29 1.24
N LEU A 203 7.00 17.99 1.37
CA LEU A 203 6.20 16.97 0.69
C LEU A 203 4.74 17.01 1.12
N LEU A 204 4.47 17.12 2.42
CA LEU A 204 3.11 17.23 2.96
C LEU A 204 2.41 18.51 2.49
N GLU A 205 3.10 19.65 2.46
CA GLU A 205 2.57 20.92 1.95
C GLU A 205 2.24 20.84 0.44
N LYS A 206 3.14 20.26 -0.37
CA LYS A 206 2.90 20.02 -1.80
C LYS A 206 1.72 19.07 -2.03
N THR A 207 1.61 18.03 -1.21
CA THR A 207 0.50 17.06 -1.26
C THR A 207 -0.83 17.72 -0.89
N GLN A 208 -0.85 18.57 0.14
CA GLN A 208 -2.03 19.35 0.51
C GLN A 208 -2.48 20.28 -0.62
N ARG A 209 -1.52 20.94 -1.30
CA ARG A 209 -1.81 21.79 -2.46
C ARG A 209 -2.38 20.98 -3.63
N LEU A 210 -1.86 19.79 -3.90
CA LEU A 210 -2.39 18.90 -4.95
C LEU A 210 -3.84 18.51 -4.67
N ILE A 211 -4.13 18.03 -3.45
CA ILE A 211 -5.46 17.54 -3.09
C ILE A 211 -6.48 18.69 -3.05
N SER A 212 -6.09 19.84 -2.50
CA SER A 212 -6.99 21.00 -2.37
C SER A 212 -7.32 21.67 -3.70
N ARG A 213 -6.42 21.68 -4.67
CA ARG A 213 -6.65 22.26 -6.01
C ARG A 213 -7.41 21.34 -6.97
N CYS A 214 -7.49 20.06 -6.67
CA CYS A 214 -8.23 19.13 -7.52
C CYS A 214 -9.74 19.39 -7.40
N GLU A 215 -10.46 19.44 -8.53
CA GLU A 215 -11.90 19.72 -8.57
C GLU A 215 -12.78 18.49 -8.31
N CYS A 216 -12.18 17.32 -8.06
CA CYS A 216 -12.94 16.09 -7.81
C CYS A 216 -13.74 16.16 -6.49
N ARG A 217 -14.89 15.48 -6.42
CA ARG A 217 -15.72 15.46 -5.21
C ARG A 217 -15.23 14.48 -4.15
N TYR A 218 -14.91 13.25 -4.57
CA TYR A 218 -14.61 12.13 -3.68
C TYR A 218 -13.14 11.67 -3.76
N GLY A 219 -12.56 11.72 -4.96
CA GLY A 219 -11.20 11.31 -5.27
C GLY A 219 -11.06 10.99 -6.76
N CYS A 220 -9.87 11.17 -7.34
CA CYS A 220 -9.56 10.76 -8.71
C CYS A 220 -8.11 10.24 -8.80
N PRO A 221 -7.76 9.52 -9.89
CA PRO A 221 -6.40 9.00 -10.09
C PRO A 221 -5.28 10.06 -10.10
N SER A 222 -5.62 11.35 -10.17
CA SER A 222 -4.63 12.45 -10.14
C SER A 222 -4.44 13.07 -8.75
N CYS A 223 -5.26 12.72 -7.75
CA CYS A 223 -5.13 13.24 -6.39
C CYS A 223 -4.98 12.12 -5.36
N VAL A 224 -6.06 11.72 -4.69
CA VAL A 224 -6.09 10.70 -3.64
C VAL A 224 -6.35 9.30 -4.19
N GLY A 225 -6.52 9.14 -5.50
CA GLY A 225 -6.86 7.85 -6.12
C GLY A 225 -8.36 7.67 -6.36
N PRO A 226 -8.74 6.60 -7.08
CA PRO A 226 -10.12 6.30 -7.44
C PRO A 226 -10.93 5.75 -6.26
N ILE A 227 -12.22 6.10 -6.22
CA ILE A 227 -13.16 5.81 -5.12
C ILE A 227 -13.19 4.32 -4.73
N LYS A 228 -13.07 3.41 -5.69
CA LYS A 228 -13.12 1.96 -5.44
C LYS A 228 -11.92 1.45 -4.63
N GLU A 229 -10.78 2.13 -4.72
CA GLU A 229 -9.55 1.75 -4.03
C GLU A 229 -9.44 2.40 -2.65
N VAL A 230 -9.82 3.68 -2.55
CA VAL A 230 -9.56 4.50 -1.35
C VAL A 230 -10.80 4.90 -0.57
N GLY A 231 -12.01 4.64 -1.07
CA GLY A 231 -13.27 5.03 -0.43
C GLY A 231 -13.76 6.45 -0.78
N GLU A 232 -15.04 6.70 -0.51
CA GLU A 232 -15.74 7.92 -0.93
C GLU A 232 -15.29 9.18 -0.19
N LYS A 233 -14.98 9.08 1.10
CA LYS A 233 -14.58 10.23 1.93
C LYS A 233 -13.07 10.45 2.00
N SER A 234 -12.28 9.67 1.27
CA SER A 234 -10.81 9.71 1.30
C SER A 234 -10.23 11.12 1.13
N LYS A 235 -10.77 11.91 0.19
CA LYS A 235 -10.32 13.30 -0.03
C LYS A 235 -10.54 14.21 1.17
N GLU A 236 -11.72 14.15 1.78
CA GLU A 236 -12.08 14.98 2.93
C GLU A 236 -11.21 14.64 4.14
N VAL A 237 -11.07 13.34 4.41
CA VAL A 237 -10.26 12.83 5.51
C VAL A 237 -8.77 13.14 5.30
N ALA A 238 -8.24 12.96 4.10
CA ALA A 238 -6.85 13.28 3.78
C ALA A 238 -6.54 14.77 3.99
N LEU A 239 -7.45 15.67 3.59
CA LEU A 239 -7.29 17.10 3.85
C LEU A 239 -7.37 17.44 5.35
N ALA A 240 -8.25 16.77 6.10
CA ALA A 240 -8.36 16.96 7.54
C ALA A 240 -7.07 16.50 8.25
N LEU A 241 -6.54 15.32 7.89
CA LEU A 241 -5.25 14.81 8.38
C LEU A 241 -4.13 15.81 8.10
N LEU A 242 -3.98 16.26 6.85
CA LEU A 242 -2.93 17.21 6.47
C LEU A 242 -3.03 18.55 7.20
N LYS A 243 -4.25 19.05 7.43
CA LYS A 243 -4.45 20.29 8.21
C LYS A 243 -4.00 20.15 9.65
N GLU A 244 -4.26 19.02 10.29
CA GLU A 244 -3.83 18.79 11.67
C GLU A 244 -2.32 18.53 11.80
N ILE A 245 -1.69 18.00 10.76
CA ILE A 245 -0.25 17.74 10.74
C ILE A 245 0.56 19.01 10.47
N LEU A 246 0.06 19.90 9.60
CA LEU A 246 0.76 21.13 9.21
C LEU A 246 0.46 22.33 10.13
N LYS A 247 -0.41 22.17 11.13
CA LYS A 247 -0.64 23.16 12.19
C LYS A 247 0.61 23.35 13.04
#